data_AF-A0A1E1WBS4-F1
#
_entry.id   AF-A0A1E1WBS4-F1
#
_cell.length_a   1.000
_cell.length_b   1.000
_cell.length_c   1.000
_cell.angle_alpha   90.00
_cell.angle_beta   90.00
_cell.angle_gamma   90.00
#
_symmetry.space_group_name_H-M   'P 1'
#
loop_
_entity.id
_entity.type
_entity.pdbx_description
1 polymer ?
#
loop_
_entity_poly.entity_id
_entity_poly.type
_entity_poly.pdbx_seq_one_letter_code
_entity_poly.pdbx_strand_id
1 'polypeptide(L)'
;LECDERTLLHWLTVIETNYHAVNTYHNSTHAADVLQAVAYFLEKDRLKTLLEPLEAAAALISAAAHDIDHPGTSSAFLCNARHPLAILYNDVCVLESHHAALTFKLTLNDDRVNIFKNLDRDTYKQVRHNVIDMILATEMTKHFEHLAKFVNVFYAKTSGSKEDGMHTDEPLSLDTTALALPENVILIKRMMIKCADVSNASRPQKFAFEWARRIAEEYFLQTDEEKAKDLPVVMPMFDRATCSIPRSQIGFIDYIIIDMMEAWAAFIDMPELVNHARNNHARWRELDDAGVTTLADVKRAQRQTNAIQASPASTAHTTAEE
;
A
#
# COMPACT_ATOMS: atom_id res chain seq x y z
N LEU A 1 -20.56 7.58 12.65
CA LEU A 1 -19.92 7.13 13.90
C LEU A 1 -20.48 7.82 15.14
N GLU A 2 -20.98 9.05 15.02
CA GLU A 2 -21.62 9.79 16.13
C GLU A 2 -20.70 10.01 17.35
N CYS A 3 -19.39 9.91 17.19
CA CYS A 3 -18.40 10.29 18.20
C CYS A 3 -18.07 11.78 18.10
N ASP A 4 -17.73 12.40 19.22
CA ASP A 4 -17.19 13.76 19.21
C ASP A 4 -15.74 13.80 18.68
N GLU A 5 -15.32 14.98 18.21
CA GLU A 5 -13.98 15.21 17.65
C GLU A 5 -12.87 14.84 18.63
N ARG A 6 -13.08 15.07 19.93
CA ARG A 6 -12.08 14.76 20.95
C ARG A 6 -11.83 13.26 21.06
N THR A 7 -12.88 12.44 21.01
CA THR A 7 -12.80 10.98 21.00
C THR A 7 -12.03 10.49 19.76
N LEU A 8 -12.30 11.08 18.58
CA LEU A 8 -11.57 10.77 17.36
C LEU A 8 -10.08 11.14 17.46
N LEU A 9 -9.74 12.32 17.98
CA LEU A 9 -8.37 12.75 18.18
C LEU A 9 -7.62 11.84 19.16
N HIS A 10 -8.26 11.45 20.27
CA HIS A 10 -7.65 10.50 21.20
C HIS A 10 -7.44 9.13 20.54
N TRP A 11 -8.40 8.65 19.74
CA TRP A 11 -8.25 7.40 19.00
C TRP A 11 -7.07 7.45 18.02
N LEU A 12 -6.98 8.50 17.19
CA LEU A 12 -5.85 8.70 16.28
C LEU A 12 -4.52 8.73 17.03
N THR A 13 -4.47 9.41 18.18
CA THR A 13 -3.27 9.45 19.04
C THR A 13 -2.88 8.05 19.53
N VAL A 14 -3.84 7.25 19.97
CA VAL A 14 -3.59 5.87 20.42
C VAL A 14 -3.12 4.98 19.27
N ILE A 15 -3.72 5.10 18.09
CA ILE A 15 -3.28 4.34 16.91
C ILE A 15 -1.85 4.73 16.52
N GLU A 16 -1.56 6.03 16.38
CA GLU A 16 -0.24 6.53 16.00
C GLU A 16 0.86 6.13 17.01
N THR A 17 0.59 6.24 18.31
CA THR A 17 1.58 5.88 19.35
C THR A 17 1.93 4.39 19.40
N ASN A 18 1.12 3.53 18.77
CA ASN A 18 1.41 2.11 18.63
C ASN A 18 2.08 1.76 17.28
N TYR A 19 2.37 2.74 16.42
CA TYR A 19 3.33 2.56 15.34
C TYR A 19 4.75 2.80 15.85
N HIS A 20 5.68 1.93 15.47
CA HIS A 20 7.05 1.99 15.96
C HIS A 20 7.84 3.02 15.15
N ALA A 21 8.13 4.18 15.75
CA ALA A 21 8.89 5.25 15.10
C ALA A 21 10.33 4.84 14.70
N VAL A 22 10.83 3.73 15.24
CA VAL A 22 12.15 3.16 14.89
C VAL A 22 12.14 2.41 13.54
N ASN A 23 10.98 1.93 13.09
CA ASN A 23 10.86 1.26 11.79
C ASN A 23 11.13 2.27 10.67
N THR A 24 11.87 1.87 9.65
CA THR A 24 12.23 2.77 8.56
C THR A 24 11.09 2.96 7.57
N TYR A 25 10.26 1.94 7.38
CA TYR A 25 9.09 1.93 6.50
C TYR A 25 7.78 1.83 7.30
N HIS A 26 7.55 0.74 8.04
CA HIS A 26 6.27 0.46 8.71
C HIS A 26 6.12 1.25 10.02
N ASN A 27 6.03 2.58 9.90
CA ASN A 27 5.80 3.56 10.97
C ASN A 27 4.55 4.41 10.65
N SER A 28 4.19 5.37 11.52
CA SER A 28 2.96 6.16 11.36
C SER A 28 2.93 7.00 10.07
N THR A 29 4.08 7.29 9.46
CA THR A 29 4.13 8.00 8.17
C THR A 29 3.60 7.11 7.04
N HIS A 30 3.90 5.81 7.05
CA HIS A 30 3.35 4.86 6.06
C HIS A 30 1.83 4.77 6.22
N ALA A 31 1.34 4.58 7.45
CA ALA A 31 -0.08 4.59 7.73
C ALA A 31 -0.80 5.88 7.26
N ALA A 32 -0.16 7.04 7.43
CA ALA A 32 -0.68 8.31 6.94
C ALA A 32 -0.67 8.40 5.39
N ASP A 33 0.35 7.85 4.72
CA ASP A 33 0.41 7.79 3.24
C ASP A 33 -0.72 6.91 2.68
N VAL A 34 -0.93 5.74 3.26
CA VAL A 34 -2.03 4.81 2.90
C VAL A 34 -3.39 5.44 3.18
N LEU A 35 -3.56 6.09 4.34
CA LEU A 35 -4.78 6.83 4.67
C LEU A 35 -5.07 7.93 3.65
N GLN A 36 -4.05 8.68 3.23
CA GLN A 36 -4.17 9.72 2.21
C GLN A 36 -4.54 9.14 0.84
N ALA A 37 -3.94 8.01 0.44
CA ALA A 37 -4.29 7.33 -0.81
C ALA A 37 -5.74 6.83 -0.80
N VAL A 38 -6.18 6.18 0.28
CA VAL A 38 -7.58 5.75 0.44
C VAL A 38 -8.53 6.95 0.39
N ALA A 39 -8.23 8.04 1.09
CA ALA A 39 -9.03 9.25 1.03
C ALA A 39 -9.11 9.80 -0.41
N TYR A 40 -8.00 9.82 -1.14
CA TYR A 40 -8.00 10.28 -2.54
C TYR A 40 -8.80 9.35 -3.47
N PHE A 41 -8.75 8.03 -3.25
CA PHE A 41 -9.59 7.09 -3.99
C PHE A 41 -11.07 7.31 -3.71
N LEU A 42 -11.46 7.48 -2.46
CA LEU A 42 -12.85 7.78 -2.05
C LEU A 42 -13.38 9.07 -2.68
N GLU A 43 -12.52 10.00 -3.09
CA GLU A 43 -12.93 11.21 -3.79
C GLU A 43 -13.33 10.99 -5.25
N LYS A 44 -13.03 9.83 -5.84
CA LYS A 44 -13.37 9.49 -7.23
C LYS A 44 -14.88 9.23 -7.38
N ASP A 45 -15.47 9.76 -8.45
CA ASP A 45 -16.93 9.77 -8.68
C ASP A 45 -17.57 8.39 -8.57
N ARG A 46 -16.88 7.36 -9.06
CA ARG A 46 -17.35 5.98 -8.95
C ARG A 46 -17.44 5.52 -7.50
N LEU A 47 -16.43 5.77 -6.68
CA LEU A 47 -16.42 5.34 -5.29
C LEU A 47 -17.42 6.13 -4.44
N LYS A 48 -17.61 7.43 -4.72
CA LYS A 48 -18.68 8.23 -4.10
C LYS A 48 -20.08 7.69 -4.35
N THR A 49 -20.29 7.05 -5.51
CA THR A 49 -21.59 6.48 -5.90
C THR A 49 -21.79 5.08 -5.32
N LEU A 50 -20.71 4.29 -5.19
CA LEU A 50 -20.79 2.88 -4.79
C LEU A 50 -20.70 2.66 -3.28
N LEU A 51 -19.97 3.50 -2.55
CA LEU A 51 -19.71 3.30 -1.12
C LEU A 51 -20.62 4.16 -0.26
N GLU A 52 -21.24 3.54 0.72
CA GLU A 52 -21.99 4.28 1.73
C GLU A 52 -21.02 5.04 2.67
N PRO A 53 -21.47 6.14 3.31
CA PRO A 53 -20.61 6.93 4.20
C PRO A 53 -19.92 6.11 5.31
N LEU A 54 -20.60 5.08 5.81
CA LEU A 54 -20.09 4.21 6.86
C LEU A 54 -19.01 3.25 6.33
N GLU A 55 -19.10 2.84 5.07
CA GLU A 55 -18.08 2.02 4.40
C GLU A 55 -16.84 2.84 4.09
N ALA A 56 -17.01 4.09 3.65
CA ALA A 56 -15.91 5.05 3.50
C ALA A 56 -15.19 5.30 4.83
N ALA A 57 -15.94 5.47 5.93
CA ALA A 57 -15.36 5.60 7.26
C ALA A 57 -14.58 4.33 7.68
N ALA A 58 -15.12 3.14 7.43
CA ALA A 58 -14.43 1.88 7.68
C ALA A 58 -13.12 1.75 6.87
N ALA A 59 -13.12 2.20 5.61
CA ALA A 59 -11.92 2.20 4.76
C ALA A 59 -10.81 3.10 5.32
N LEU A 60 -11.15 4.32 5.76
CA LEU A 60 -10.20 5.24 6.39
C LEU A 60 -9.66 4.69 7.72
N ILE A 61 -10.53 4.11 8.56
CA ILE A 61 -10.11 3.45 9.81
C ILE A 61 -9.14 2.30 9.53
N SER A 62 -9.45 1.48 8.52
CA SER A 62 -8.59 0.36 8.11
C SER A 62 -7.23 0.86 7.69
N ALA A 63 -7.16 1.87 6.81
CA ALA A 63 -5.91 2.45 6.34
C ALA A 63 -5.04 3.00 7.49
N ALA A 64 -5.64 3.72 8.44
CA ALA A 64 -4.93 4.27 9.59
C ALA A 64 -4.32 3.18 10.50
N ALA A 65 -4.94 2.00 10.57
CA ALA A 65 -4.59 0.97 11.55
C ALA A 65 -4.04 -0.33 10.95
N HIS A 66 -3.92 -0.45 9.62
CA HIS A 66 -3.62 -1.72 8.96
C HIS A 66 -2.28 -2.36 9.35
N ASP A 67 -1.31 -1.55 9.81
CA ASP A 67 0.04 -1.97 10.22
C ASP A 67 0.38 -1.57 11.67
N ILE A 68 -0.63 -1.34 12.51
CA ILE A 68 -0.41 -0.93 13.91
C ILE A 68 0.42 -1.99 14.66
N ASP A 69 1.47 -1.57 15.37
CA ASP A 69 2.41 -2.45 16.10
C ASP A 69 3.20 -3.42 15.18
N HIS A 70 3.42 -3.04 13.91
CA HIS A 70 4.32 -3.77 13.01
C HIS A 70 5.76 -3.78 13.57
N PRO A 71 6.42 -4.95 13.69
CA PRO A 71 7.74 -5.08 14.35
C PRO A 71 8.93 -4.76 13.44
N GLY A 72 8.69 -4.38 12.19
CA GLY A 72 9.73 -4.14 11.19
C GLY A 72 10.27 -5.42 10.53
N THR A 73 9.57 -6.54 10.69
CA THR A 73 9.94 -7.85 10.13
C THR A 73 8.71 -8.56 9.59
N SER A 74 8.87 -9.37 8.55
CA SER A 74 7.77 -10.09 7.90
C SER A 74 7.17 -11.22 8.76
N SER A 75 5.92 -11.62 8.45
CA SER A 75 5.29 -12.80 9.07
C SER A 75 6.15 -14.06 8.96
N ALA A 76 6.85 -14.27 7.84
CA ALA A 76 7.75 -15.42 7.64
C ALA A 76 8.93 -15.43 8.63
N PHE A 77 9.50 -14.25 8.93
CA PHE A 77 10.52 -14.12 9.97
C PHE A 77 9.97 -14.50 11.34
N LEU A 78 8.78 -13.99 11.70
CA LEU A 78 8.16 -14.29 12.98
C LEU A 78 7.90 -15.79 13.16
N CYS A 79 7.44 -16.48 12.12
CA CYS A 79 7.24 -17.93 12.12
C CYS A 79 8.57 -18.68 12.34
N ASN A 80 9.60 -18.34 11.56
CA ASN A 80 10.93 -18.96 11.67
C ASN A 80 11.58 -18.72 13.04
N ALA A 81 11.38 -17.54 13.62
CA ALA A 81 11.88 -17.17 14.94
C ALA A 81 11.04 -17.73 16.11
N ARG A 82 9.92 -18.42 15.83
CA ARG A 82 8.93 -18.87 16.83
C ARG A 82 8.47 -17.72 17.74
N HIS A 83 8.25 -16.55 17.14
CA HIS A 83 7.82 -15.36 17.85
C HIS A 83 6.46 -15.59 18.53
N PRO A 84 6.18 -14.99 19.71
CA PRO A 84 4.90 -15.16 20.38
C PRO A 84 3.67 -14.86 19.52
N LEU A 85 3.75 -13.88 18.61
CA LEU A 85 2.67 -13.61 17.66
C LEU A 85 2.45 -14.75 16.67
N ALA A 86 3.52 -15.36 16.15
CA ALA A 86 3.40 -16.50 15.24
C ALA A 86 2.75 -17.70 15.93
N ILE A 87 3.12 -17.97 17.18
CA ILE A 87 2.48 -18.99 18.02
C ILE A 87 0.99 -18.65 18.26
N LEU A 88 0.69 -17.40 18.61
CA LEU A 88 -0.68 -16.95 18.90
C LEU A 88 -1.61 -17.10 17.68
N TYR A 89 -1.11 -16.76 16.49
CA TYR A 89 -1.86 -16.81 15.23
C TYR A 89 -1.62 -18.08 14.42
N ASN A 90 -0.94 -19.08 15.00
CA ASN A 90 -0.69 -20.39 14.40
C ASN A 90 -0.05 -20.30 13.00
N ASP A 91 0.90 -19.38 12.82
CA ASP A 91 1.61 -19.10 11.56
C ASP A 91 0.71 -18.67 10.38
N VAL A 92 -0.56 -18.31 10.63
CA VAL A 92 -1.53 -17.91 9.59
C VAL A 92 -1.82 -16.42 9.71
N CYS A 93 -1.54 -15.64 8.64
CA CYS A 93 -1.90 -14.23 8.55
C CYS A 93 -1.47 -13.44 9.81
N VAL A 94 -0.24 -13.70 10.28
CA VAL A 94 0.22 -13.40 11.64
C VAL A 94 0.13 -11.91 11.96
N LEU A 95 0.71 -11.07 11.10
CA LEU A 95 0.77 -9.63 11.30
C LEU A 95 -0.59 -8.98 11.07
N GLU A 96 -1.28 -9.29 9.99
CA GLU A 96 -2.57 -8.67 9.68
C GLU A 96 -3.64 -9.03 10.71
N SER A 97 -3.60 -10.26 11.25
CA SER A 97 -4.45 -10.67 12.38
C SER A 97 -4.11 -9.91 13.66
N HIS A 98 -2.82 -9.64 13.89
CA HIS A 98 -2.36 -8.83 15.02
C HIS A 98 -2.83 -7.38 14.89
N HIS A 99 -2.63 -6.75 13.74
CA HIS A 99 -3.04 -5.37 13.46
C HIS A 99 -4.54 -5.18 13.69
N ALA A 100 -5.36 -6.08 13.13
CA ALA A 100 -6.80 -6.06 13.32
C ALA A 100 -7.19 -6.27 14.80
N ALA A 101 -6.60 -7.26 15.48
CA ALA A 101 -6.91 -7.56 16.88
C ALA A 101 -6.53 -6.39 17.80
N LEU A 102 -5.33 -5.82 17.63
CA LEU A 102 -4.82 -4.73 18.46
C LEU A 102 -5.63 -3.45 18.24
N THR A 103 -5.99 -3.12 16.99
CA THR A 103 -6.87 -1.99 16.66
C THR A 103 -8.13 -2.00 17.53
N PHE A 104 -8.84 -3.13 17.55
CA PHE A 104 -10.07 -3.23 18.34
C PHE A 104 -9.81 -3.36 19.84
N LYS A 105 -8.73 -4.03 20.26
CA LYS A 105 -8.35 -4.11 21.67
C LYS A 105 -8.14 -2.71 22.24
N LEU A 106 -7.35 -1.87 21.57
CA LEU A 106 -7.07 -0.50 22.01
C LEU A 106 -8.34 0.36 21.99
N THR A 107 -9.09 0.31 20.89
CA THR A 107 -10.32 1.12 20.71
C THR A 107 -11.39 0.82 21.76
N LEU A 108 -11.57 -0.45 22.13
CA LEU A 108 -12.63 -0.86 23.05
C LEU A 108 -12.23 -0.84 24.52
N ASN A 109 -10.95 -0.62 24.83
CA ASN A 109 -10.44 -0.66 26.20
C ASN A 109 -10.75 0.62 27.00
N ASP A 110 -11.04 1.74 26.34
CA ASP A 110 -11.35 3.01 26.99
C ASP A 110 -12.42 3.79 26.20
N ASP A 111 -13.49 4.17 26.87
CA ASP A 111 -14.60 4.94 26.29
C ASP A 111 -14.15 6.28 25.66
N ARG A 112 -13.03 6.85 26.12
CA ARG A 112 -12.49 8.12 25.62
C ARG A 112 -11.81 7.99 24.26
N VAL A 113 -11.56 6.76 23.79
CA VAL A 113 -10.99 6.45 22.46
C VAL A 113 -11.94 5.60 21.62
N ASN A 114 -13.07 5.16 22.18
CA ASN A 114 -14.00 4.28 21.49
C ASN A 114 -14.85 5.06 20.48
N ILE A 115 -14.34 5.22 19.25
CA ILE A 115 -15.04 5.86 18.13
C ILE A 115 -16.31 5.11 17.68
N PHE A 116 -16.56 3.91 18.20
CA PHE A 116 -17.74 3.10 17.89
C PHE A 116 -18.80 3.12 18.99
N LYS A 117 -18.56 3.80 20.12
CA LYS A 117 -19.38 3.74 21.33
C LYS A 117 -20.87 4.04 21.10
N ASN A 118 -21.17 4.93 20.17
CA ASN A 118 -22.54 5.40 19.91
C ASN A 118 -23.24 4.66 18.76
N LEU A 119 -22.59 3.67 18.14
CA LEU A 119 -23.22 2.83 17.13
C LEU A 119 -24.13 1.79 17.78
N ASP A 120 -25.26 1.49 17.15
CA ASP A 120 -26.04 0.31 17.51
C ASP A 120 -25.26 -0.98 17.19
N ARG A 121 -25.73 -2.09 17.75
CA ARG A 121 -25.05 -3.38 17.68
C ARG A 121 -24.87 -3.89 16.24
N ASP A 122 -25.87 -3.71 15.38
CA ASP A 122 -25.84 -4.26 14.02
C ASP A 122 -24.95 -3.40 13.12
N THR A 123 -25.02 -2.08 13.27
CA THR A 123 -24.12 -1.13 12.60
C THR A 123 -22.66 -1.34 13.04
N TYR A 124 -22.39 -1.48 14.34
CA TYR A 124 -21.05 -1.81 14.84
C TYR A 124 -20.52 -3.12 14.25
N LYS A 125 -21.35 -4.15 14.19
CA LYS A 125 -20.95 -5.46 13.63
C LYS A 125 -20.54 -5.34 12.16
N GLN A 126 -21.25 -4.54 11.37
CA GLN A 126 -20.92 -4.29 9.96
C GLN A 126 -19.60 -3.51 9.81
N VAL A 127 -19.42 -2.42 10.57
CA VAL A 127 -18.17 -1.65 10.56
C VAL A 127 -16.99 -2.50 10.98
N ARG A 128 -17.14 -3.26 12.08
CA ARG A 128 -16.10 -4.17 12.56
C ARG A 128 -15.73 -5.19 11.50
N HIS A 129 -16.72 -5.78 10.84
CA HIS A 129 -16.47 -6.74 9.76
C HIS A 129 -15.67 -6.10 8.62
N ASN A 130 -16.10 -4.93 8.13
CA ASN A 130 -15.40 -4.22 7.05
C ASN A 130 -13.95 -3.89 7.42
N VAL A 131 -13.71 -3.38 8.63
CA VAL A 131 -12.35 -3.03 9.07
C VAL A 131 -11.44 -4.26 9.14
N ILE A 132 -11.93 -5.35 9.74
CA ILE A 132 -11.16 -6.60 9.83
C ILE A 132 -10.88 -7.14 8.42
N ASP A 133 -11.90 -7.16 7.56
CA ASP A 133 -11.78 -7.69 6.20
C ASP A 133 -10.74 -6.95 5.36
N MET A 134 -10.74 -5.62 5.46
CA MET A 134 -9.79 -4.77 4.74
C MET A 134 -8.36 -4.94 5.24
N ILE A 135 -8.15 -4.98 6.57
CA ILE A 135 -6.81 -5.22 7.14
C ILE A 135 -6.30 -6.61 6.76
N LEU A 136 -7.11 -7.65 6.86
CA LEU A 136 -6.68 -9.01 6.46
C LEU A 136 -6.39 -9.16 4.97
N ALA A 137 -6.96 -8.28 4.12
CA ALA A 137 -6.71 -8.30 2.68
C ALA A 137 -5.36 -7.70 2.29
N THR A 138 -4.68 -6.96 3.18
CA THR A 138 -3.33 -6.44 2.89
C THR A 138 -2.28 -7.54 2.82
N GLU A 139 -2.55 -8.72 3.41
CA GLU A 139 -1.68 -9.89 3.35
C GLU A 139 -1.25 -10.22 1.90
N MET A 140 0.06 -10.15 1.65
CA MET A 140 0.59 -10.27 0.29
C MET A 140 0.54 -11.68 -0.29
N THR A 141 0.42 -12.72 0.55
CA THR A 141 0.24 -14.12 0.09
C THR A 141 -1.06 -14.30 -0.71
N LYS A 142 -2.07 -13.45 -0.47
CA LYS A 142 -3.37 -13.45 -1.14
C LYS A 142 -3.46 -12.41 -2.28
N HIS A 143 -2.36 -11.75 -2.64
CA HIS A 143 -2.35 -10.67 -3.64
C HIS A 143 -3.01 -11.09 -4.95
N PHE A 144 -2.53 -12.18 -5.58
CA PHE A 144 -3.07 -12.66 -6.86
C PHE A 144 -4.50 -13.17 -6.75
N GLU A 145 -4.90 -13.72 -5.60
CA GLU A 145 -6.29 -14.14 -5.37
C GLU A 145 -7.25 -12.93 -5.41
N HIS A 146 -6.89 -11.86 -4.70
CA HIS A 146 -7.68 -10.63 -4.68
C HIS A 146 -7.74 -9.96 -6.05
N LEU A 147 -6.60 -9.83 -6.74
CA LEU A 147 -6.53 -9.24 -8.07
C LEU A 147 -7.36 -10.05 -9.09
N ALA A 148 -7.20 -11.37 -9.12
CA ALA A 148 -7.95 -12.23 -10.04
C ALA A 148 -9.46 -12.16 -9.80
N LYS A 149 -9.91 -12.15 -8.54
CA LYS A 149 -11.33 -11.99 -8.20
C LYS A 149 -11.87 -10.63 -8.66
N PHE A 150 -11.13 -9.56 -8.42
CA PHE A 150 -11.51 -8.21 -8.86
C PHE A 150 -11.64 -8.14 -10.38
N VAL A 151 -10.63 -8.63 -11.11
CA VAL A 151 -10.64 -8.62 -12.58
C VAL A 151 -11.77 -9.47 -13.15
N ASN A 152 -11.99 -10.67 -12.58
CA ASN A 152 -13.04 -11.56 -13.06
C ASN A 152 -14.45 -10.97 -12.88
N VAL A 153 -14.69 -10.26 -11.78
CA VAL A 153 -16.01 -9.68 -11.50
C VAL A 153 -16.28 -8.45 -12.35
N PHE A 154 -15.29 -7.57 -12.52
CA PHE A 154 -15.53 -6.26 -13.16
C PHE A 154 -15.17 -6.21 -14.65
N TYR A 155 -14.36 -7.15 -15.15
CA TYR A 155 -13.83 -7.11 -16.51
C TYR A 155 -14.00 -8.40 -17.34
N ALA A 156 -14.48 -9.52 -16.79
CA ALA A 156 -14.53 -10.80 -17.54
C ALA A 156 -15.69 -10.95 -18.55
N LYS A 157 -16.17 -9.86 -19.16
CA LYS A 157 -17.18 -9.92 -20.24
C LYS A 157 -16.62 -9.52 -21.62
N THR A 158 -15.57 -10.21 -22.05
CA THR A 158 -15.30 -10.51 -23.48
C THR A 158 -14.48 -11.80 -23.61
N SER A 159 -15.05 -12.94 -23.24
CA SER A 159 -14.47 -14.26 -23.54
C SER A 159 -15.50 -15.17 -24.20
N GLY A 160 -16.21 -14.63 -25.20
CA GLY A 160 -16.73 -15.45 -26.29
C GLY A 160 -15.63 -15.58 -27.33
N SER A 161 -15.25 -16.82 -27.66
CA SER A 161 -14.25 -17.22 -28.68
C SER A 161 -12.80 -16.79 -28.42
N LYS A 162 -12.06 -17.63 -27.67
CA LYS A 162 -10.60 -17.72 -27.81
C LYS A 162 -10.29 -18.58 -29.04
N GLU A 163 -10.10 -17.95 -30.19
CA GLU A 163 -9.23 -18.48 -31.25
C GLU A 163 -8.09 -17.46 -31.48
N ASP A 164 -6.88 -18.00 -31.45
CA ASP A 164 -5.60 -17.44 -31.89
C ASP A 164 -5.10 -16.09 -31.33
N GLY A 165 -4.11 -16.24 -30.43
CA GLY A 165 -2.85 -15.49 -30.39
C GLY A 165 -2.83 -14.11 -31.08
N MET A 166 -3.40 -13.11 -30.44
CA MET A 166 -3.01 -11.71 -30.63
C MET A 166 -3.30 -10.94 -29.34
N HIS A 167 -2.27 -10.33 -28.76
CA HIS A 167 -2.45 -9.28 -27.76
C HIS A 167 -3.17 -8.12 -28.45
N THR A 168 -4.48 -8.04 -28.31
CA THR A 168 -5.26 -6.88 -28.71
C THR A 168 -5.47 -6.00 -27.48
N ASP A 169 -5.01 -4.75 -27.56
CA ASP A 169 -5.31 -3.63 -26.67
C ASP A 169 -6.83 -3.31 -26.70
N GLU A 170 -7.70 -4.27 -26.43
CA GLU A 170 -9.12 -3.97 -26.23
C GLU A 170 -9.30 -3.36 -24.83
N PRO A 171 -9.96 -2.19 -24.72
CA PRO A 171 -10.25 -1.58 -23.44
C PRO A 171 -11.05 -2.55 -22.57
N LEU A 172 -10.56 -2.79 -21.36
CA LEU A 172 -11.28 -3.50 -20.31
C LEU A 172 -12.71 -2.91 -20.17
N SER A 173 -13.71 -3.60 -20.70
CA SER A 173 -15.10 -3.14 -20.63
C SER A 173 -15.69 -3.50 -19.27
N LEU A 174 -16.34 -2.53 -18.63
CA LEU A 174 -16.76 -2.62 -17.24
C LEU A 174 -18.20 -3.12 -17.11
N ASP A 175 -18.43 -4.16 -16.31
CA ASP A 175 -19.79 -4.61 -16.01
C ASP A 175 -20.44 -3.75 -14.92
N THR A 176 -21.24 -2.77 -15.34
CA THR A 176 -21.92 -1.84 -14.44
C THR A 176 -23.05 -2.48 -13.62
N THR A 177 -23.57 -3.63 -14.04
CA THR A 177 -24.67 -4.32 -13.35
C THR A 177 -24.23 -5.05 -12.08
N ALA A 178 -22.93 -5.37 -11.97
CA ALA A 178 -22.35 -6.07 -10.84
C ALA A 178 -21.88 -5.12 -9.71
N LEU A 179 -21.79 -3.80 -9.95
CA LEU A 179 -21.05 -2.89 -9.07
C LEU A 179 -21.62 -2.73 -7.65
N ALA A 180 -22.94 -2.77 -7.50
CA ALA A 180 -23.62 -2.47 -6.23
C ALA A 180 -23.99 -3.71 -5.40
N LEU A 181 -23.60 -4.91 -5.84
CA LEU A 181 -23.84 -6.13 -5.05
C LEU A 181 -22.96 -6.13 -3.79
N PRO A 182 -23.49 -6.46 -2.60
CA PRO A 182 -22.73 -6.38 -1.34
C PRO A 182 -21.37 -7.11 -1.37
N GLU A 183 -21.33 -8.29 -1.99
CA GLU A 183 -20.10 -9.07 -2.18
C GLU A 183 -19.07 -8.38 -3.07
N ASN A 184 -19.51 -7.59 -4.04
CA ASN A 184 -18.66 -6.86 -4.97
C ASN A 184 -18.15 -5.57 -4.34
N VAL A 185 -18.94 -4.93 -3.46
CA VAL A 185 -18.48 -3.80 -2.64
C VAL A 185 -17.35 -4.22 -1.70
N ILE A 186 -17.41 -5.44 -1.14
CA ILE A 186 -16.29 -6.01 -0.37
C ILE A 186 -15.03 -6.14 -1.24
N LEU A 187 -15.14 -6.67 -2.46
CA LEU A 187 -14.00 -6.77 -3.38
C LEU A 187 -13.40 -5.39 -3.74
N ILE A 188 -14.24 -4.38 -3.95
CA ILE A 188 -13.81 -2.99 -4.20
C ILE A 188 -13.02 -2.46 -3.00
N LYS A 189 -13.52 -2.64 -1.78
CA LYS A 189 -12.84 -2.20 -0.55
C LYS A 189 -11.48 -2.88 -0.36
N ARG A 190 -11.41 -4.20 -0.59
CA ARG A 190 -10.14 -4.95 -0.56
C ARG A 190 -9.16 -4.44 -1.60
N MET A 191 -9.60 -4.25 -2.85
CA MET A 191 -8.72 -3.74 -3.90
C MET A 191 -8.22 -2.32 -3.60
N MET A 192 -9.11 -1.45 -3.08
CA MET A 192 -8.80 -0.08 -2.69
C MET A 192 -7.67 0.00 -1.66
N ILE A 193 -7.78 -0.74 -0.53
CA ILE A 193 -6.73 -0.71 0.50
C ILE A 193 -5.42 -1.33 0.01
N LYS A 194 -5.47 -2.42 -0.77
CA LYS A 194 -4.27 -3.04 -1.35
C LYS A 194 -3.55 -2.08 -2.30
N CYS A 195 -4.29 -1.38 -3.16
CA CYS A 195 -3.69 -0.39 -4.05
C CYS A 195 -3.08 0.77 -3.28
N ALA A 196 -3.74 1.23 -2.21
CA ALA A 196 -3.22 2.31 -1.37
C ALA A 196 -1.93 1.91 -0.67
N ASP A 197 -1.91 0.71 -0.08
CA ASP A 197 -0.81 0.16 0.71
C ASP A 197 0.51 0.07 -0.08
N VAL A 198 0.45 -0.38 -1.33
CA VAL A 198 1.62 -0.45 -2.21
C VAL A 198 1.68 0.66 -3.26
N SER A 199 1.00 1.79 -3.04
CA SER A 199 0.93 2.91 -4.00
C SER A 199 2.25 3.66 -4.19
N ASN A 200 3.28 3.36 -3.39
CA ASN A 200 4.58 4.02 -3.39
C ASN A 200 5.26 4.08 -4.76
N ALA A 201 5.19 2.99 -5.53
CA ALA A 201 5.74 2.94 -6.89
C ALA A 201 4.98 3.85 -7.88
N SER A 202 3.74 4.20 -7.58
CA SER A 202 2.86 5.08 -8.36
C SER A 202 2.83 6.52 -7.83
N ARG A 203 3.73 6.90 -6.92
CA ARG A 203 3.88 8.29 -6.46
C ARG A 203 4.83 9.09 -7.35
N PRO A 204 4.81 10.43 -7.30
CA PRO A 204 5.86 11.25 -7.89
C PRO A 204 7.25 10.76 -7.47
N GLN A 205 8.18 10.77 -8.41
CA GLN A 205 9.48 10.11 -8.31
C GLN A 205 10.19 10.35 -6.97
N LYS A 206 10.22 11.59 -6.48
CA LYS A 206 10.86 11.93 -5.21
C LYS A 206 10.40 11.03 -4.05
N PHE A 207 9.09 10.76 -3.97
CA PHE A 207 8.49 9.94 -2.92
C PHE A 207 8.70 8.45 -3.20
N ALA A 208 8.54 8.00 -4.44
CA ALA A 208 8.78 6.61 -4.81
C ALA A 208 10.22 6.16 -4.43
N PHE A 209 11.21 7.02 -4.67
CA PHE A 209 12.59 6.79 -4.29
C PHE A 209 12.82 6.75 -2.78
N GLU A 210 12.18 7.64 -2.02
CA GLU A 210 12.30 7.65 -0.55
C GLU A 210 11.63 6.42 0.07
N TRP A 211 10.46 6.01 -0.43
CA TRP A 211 9.77 4.80 0.03
C TRP A 211 10.55 3.53 -0.31
N ALA A 212 11.07 3.41 -1.54
CA ALA A 212 11.94 2.31 -1.94
C ALA A 212 13.18 2.19 -1.04
N ARG A 213 13.76 3.33 -0.66
CA ARG A 213 14.89 3.40 0.27
C ARG A 213 14.51 2.92 1.67
N ARG A 214 13.35 3.36 2.18
CA ARG A 214 12.85 3.03 3.52
C ARG A 214 12.56 1.54 3.66
N ILE A 215 11.88 0.94 2.69
CA ILE A 215 11.57 -0.50 2.72
C ILE A 215 12.82 -1.36 2.53
N ALA A 216 13.76 -0.94 1.67
CA ALA A 216 15.02 -1.66 1.50
C ALA A 216 15.82 -1.72 2.80
N GLU A 217 15.93 -0.61 3.54
CA GLU A 217 16.63 -0.63 4.83
C GLU A 217 15.94 -1.55 5.84
N GLU A 218 14.62 -1.60 5.85
CA GLU A 218 13.89 -2.48 6.78
C GLU A 218 14.13 -3.96 6.47
N TYR A 219 14.09 -4.33 5.18
CA TYR A 219 14.43 -5.69 4.75
C TYR A 219 15.90 -6.05 5.00
N PHE A 220 16.80 -5.06 4.92
CA PHE A 220 18.21 -5.26 5.26
C PHE A 220 18.39 -5.55 6.74
N LEU A 221 17.71 -4.80 7.61
CA LEU A 221 17.73 -5.03 9.06
C LEU A 221 17.22 -6.43 9.40
N GLN A 222 16.12 -6.86 8.78
CA GLN A 222 15.64 -8.23 8.95
C GLN A 222 16.66 -9.27 8.49
N THR A 223 17.24 -9.10 7.30
CA THR A 223 18.22 -10.05 6.75
C THR A 223 19.48 -10.16 7.62
N ASP A 224 19.94 -9.03 8.18
CA ASP A 224 21.05 -9.01 9.13
C ASP A 224 20.71 -9.78 10.42
N GLU A 225 19.50 -9.59 10.93
CA GLU A 225 19.00 -10.28 12.11
C GLU A 225 18.81 -11.79 11.89
N GLU A 226 18.30 -12.19 10.73
CA GLU A 226 18.17 -13.60 10.33
C GLU A 226 19.54 -14.29 10.37
N LYS A 227 20.56 -13.69 9.77
CA LYS A 227 21.94 -14.21 9.79
C LYS A 227 22.53 -14.24 11.20
N ALA A 228 22.33 -13.18 11.98
CA ALA A 228 22.87 -13.08 13.33
C ALA A 228 22.27 -14.14 14.28
N LYS A 229 21.02 -14.52 14.05
CA LYS A 229 20.28 -15.53 14.82
C LYS A 229 20.33 -16.94 14.23
N ASP A 230 21.05 -17.14 13.13
CA ASP A 230 21.10 -18.40 12.37
C ASP A 230 19.69 -18.90 11.97
N LEU A 231 18.80 -17.96 11.60
CA LEU A 231 17.48 -18.25 11.06
C LEU A 231 17.55 -18.44 9.54
N PRO A 232 16.60 -19.19 8.94
CA PRO A 232 16.45 -19.24 7.49
C PRO A 232 16.22 -17.84 6.92
N VAL A 233 17.12 -17.39 6.04
CA VAL A 233 17.01 -16.08 5.38
C VAL A 233 15.85 -16.11 4.38
N VAL A 234 14.78 -15.35 4.65
CA VAL A 234 13.55 -15.40 3.83
C VAL A 234 13.61 -14.49 2.61
N MET A 235 14.50 -13.49 2.62
CA MET A 235 14.67 -12.48 1.57
C MET A 235 16.12 -12.38 1.10
N PRO A 236 16.71 -13.43 0.50
CA PRO A 236 18.14 -13.46 0.16
C PRO A 236 18.58 -12.36 -0.82
N MET A 237 17.65 -11.81 -1.62
CA MET A 237 17.92 -10.70 -2.54
C MET A 237 18.05 -9.34 -1.84
N PHE A 238 17.59 -9.23 -0.58
CA PHE A 238 17.66 -8.02 0.23
C PHE A 238 18.77 -8.11 1.29
N ASP A 239 19.95 -8.55 0.85
CA ASP A 239 21.18 -8.40 1.61
C ASP A 239 21.84 -7.05 1.29
N ARG A 240 22.09 -6.21 2.30
CA ARG A 240 22.71 -4.88 2.10
C ARG A 240 24.07 -4.94 1.40
N ALA A 241 24.77 -6.07 1.44
CA ALA A 241 26.05 -6.27 0.79
C ALA A 241 25.93 -6.51 -0.73
N THR A 242 24.78 -7.00 -1.22
CA THR A 242 24.63 -7.46 -2.62
C THR A 242 23.38 -6.96 -3.33
N CYS A 243 22.42 -6.38 -2.60
CA CYS A 243 21.14 -5.94 -3.17
C CYS A 243 21.33 -4.78 -4.15
N SER A 244 20.72 -4.90 -5.34
CA SER A 244 20.48 -3.78 -6.25
C SER A 244 19.07 -3.26 -6.03
N ILE A 245 18.93 -2.07 -5.43
CA ILE A 245 17.62 -1.46 -5.20
C ILE A 245 16.89 -1.21 -6.52
N PRO A 246 17.52 -0.64 -7.57
CA PRO A 246 16.86 -0.45 -8.86
C PRO A 246 16.30 -1.75 -9.44
N ARG A 247 17.09 -2.85 -9.42
CA ARG A 247 16.63 -4.15 -9.93
C ARG A 247 15.47 -4.72 -9.12
N SER A 248 15.54 -4.62 -7.79
CA SER A 248 14.43 -5.05 -6.93
C SER A 248 13.16 -4.23 -7.16
N GLN A 249 13.28 -2.92 -7.40
CA GLN A 249 12.13 -2.06 -7.71
C GLN A 249 11.55 -2.35 -9.10
N ILE A 250 12.38 -2.61 -10.10
CA ILE A 250 11.91 -3.06 -11.43
C ILE A 250 11.07 -4.33 -11.30
N GLY A 251 11.61 -5.35 -10.64
CA GLY A 251 10.90 -6.61 -10.43
C GLY A 251 9.60 -6.41 -9.63
N PHE A 252 9.63 -5.62 -8.55
CA PHE A 252 8.43 -5.32 -7.79
C PHE A 252 7.35 -4.64 -8.65
N ILE A 253 7.75 -3.70 -9.50
CA ILE A 253 6.80 -3.00 -10.38
C ILE A 253 6.22 -3.97 -11.42
N ASP A 254 7.07 -4.76 -12.08
CA ASP A 254 6.67 -5.71 -13.11
C ASP A 254 5.75 -6.82 -12.58
N TYR A 255 6.02 -7.36 -11.38
CA TYR A 255 5.30 -8.54 -10.88
C TYR A 255 4.11 -8.22 -9.95
N ILE A 256 4.08 -7.06 -9.30
CA ILE A 256 3.07 -6.73 -8.28
C ILE A 256 2.27 -5.49 -8.63
N ILE A 257 2.94 -4.44 -9.15
CA ILE A 257 2.32 -3.11 -9.25
C ILE A 257 1.55 -2.92 -10.54
N ILE A 258 2.14 -3.19 -11.71
CA ILE A 258 1.56 -2.76 -12.99
C ILE A 258 0.15 -3.31 -13.19
N ASP A 259 -0.04 -4.63 -13.16
CA ASP A 259 -1.36 -5.24 -13.40
C ASP A 259 -2.41 -4.78 -12.38
N MET A 260 -2.01 -4.64 -11.12
CA MET A 260 -2.89 -4.19 -10.04
C MET A 260 -3.30 -2.72 -10.21
N MET A 261 -2.35 -1.83 -10.52
CA MET A 261 -2.60 -0.42 -10.72
C MET A 261 -3.35 -0.16 -12.02
N GLU A 262 -3.14 -0.94 -13.08
CA GLU A 262 -3.90 -0.84 -14.32
C GLU A 262 -5.36 -1.21 -14.11
N ALA A 263 -5.64 -2.35 -13.46
CA ALA A 263 -6.99 -2.75 -13.11
C ALA A 263 -7.68 -1.71 -12.22
N TRP A 264 -6.99 -1.19 -11.20
CA TRP A 264 -7.58 -0.18 -10.32
C TRP A 264 -7.76 1.17 -11.00
N ALA A 265 -6.77 1.68 -11.73
CA ALA A 265 -6.84 2.95 -12.44
C ALA A 265 -7.95 2.96 -13.49
N ALA A 266 -8.14 1.86 -14.22
CA ALA A 266 -9.28 1.69 -15.13
C ALA A 266 -10.63 1.68 -14.38
N PHE A 267 -10.65 1.15 -13.16
CA PHE A 267 -11.85 1.11 -12.34
C PHE A 267 -12.22 2.49 -11.78
N ILE A 268 -11.27 3.27 -11.28
CA ILE A 268 -11.56 4.57 -10.64
C ILE A 268 -11.33 5.79 -11.55
N ASP A 269 -10.98 5.57 -12.82
CA ASP A 269 -10.57 6.60 -13.78
C ASP A 269 -9.44 7.47 -13.21
N MET A 270 -8.28 6.84 -13.03
CA MET A 270 -7.07 7.48 -12.49
C MET A 270 -5.81 7.00 -13.23
N PRO A 271 -5.63 7.36 -14.51
CA PRO A 271 -4.46 6.95 -15.31
C PRO A 271 -3.12 7.44 -14.72
N GLU A 272 -3.14 8.46 -13.86
CA GLU A 272 -1.94 9.00 -13.21
C GLU A 272 -1.20 7.95 -12.37
N LEU A 273 -1.91 7.00 -11.74
CA LEU A 273 -1.30 5.89 -10.98
C LEU A 273 -0.35 5.06 -11.87
N VAL A 274 -0.84 4.72 -13.06
CA VAL A 274 -0.11 3.89 -14.03
C VAL A 274 1.00 4.69 -14.67
N ASN A 275 0.75 5.96 -15.02
CA ASN A 275 1.75 6.84 -15.59
C ASN A 275 2.95 7.04 -14.65
N HIS A 276 2.70 7.27 -13.37
CA HIS A 276 3.78 7.37 -12.39
C HIS A 276 4.53 6.04 -12.21
N ALA A 277 3.83 4.91 -12.13
CA ALA A 277 4.48 3.60 -12.05
C ALA A 277 5.41 3.32 -13.25
N ARG A 278 4.92 3.55 -14.48
CA ARG A 278 5.70 3.36 -15.71
C ARG A 278 6.90 4.31 -15.79
N ASN A 279 6.72 5.58 -15.42
CA ASN A 279 7.81 6.56 -15.40
C ASN A 279 8.88 6.20 -14.36
N ASN A 280 8.48 5.81 -13.15
CA ASN A 280 9.40 5.40 -12.09
C ASN A 280 10.13 4.12 -12.48
N HIS A 281 9.43 3.16 -13.09
CA HIS A 281 10.03 1.93 -13.62
C HIS A 281 11.09 2.22 -14.71
N ALA A 282 10.79 3.09 -15.67
CA ALA A 282 11.78 3.53 -16.67
C ALA A 282 13.00 4.16 -16.00
N ARG A 283 12.77 5.00 -14.98
CA ARG A 283 13.85 5.63 -14.23
C ARG A 283 14.71 4.63 -13.46
N TRP A 284 14.11 3.58 -12.89
CA TRP A 284 14.88 2.51 -12.25
C TRP A 284 15.71 1.72 -13.26
N ARG A 285 15.21 1.47 -14.48
CA ARG A 285 15.99 0.84 -15.56
C ARG A 285 17.21 1.67 -15.96
N GLU A 286 17.04 2.98 -16.15
CA GLU A 286 18.16 3.88 -16.43
C GLU A 286 19.25 3.82 -15.35
N LEU A 287 18.86 3.65 -14.09
CA LEU A 287 19.80 3.53 -12.97
C LEU A 287 20.50 2.16 -12.96
N ASP A 288 19.78 1.06 -13.20
CA ASP A 288 20.40 -0.27 -13.30
C ASP A 288 21.40 -0.33 -14.47
N ASP A 289 21.03 0.22 -15.63
CA ASP A 289 21.89 0.32 -16.82
C ASP A 289 23.14 1.20 -16.57
N ALA A 290 23.01 2.23 -15.74
CA ALA A 290 24.13 3.08 -15.30
C ALA A 290 25.00 2.44 -14.21
N GLY A 291 24.70 1.21 -13.77
CA GLY A 291 25.44 0.50 -12.72
C GLY A 291 25.19 1.02 -11.30
N VAL A 292 24.11 1.79 -11.09
CA VAL A 292 23.68 2.22 -9.76
C VAL A 292 23.06 1.03 -9.05
N THR A 293 23.62 0.65 -7.92
CA THR A 293 23.17 -0.55 -7.19
C THR A 293 22.77 -0.23 -5.75
N THR A 294 23.55 0.62 -5.06
CA THR A 294 23.40 0.80 -3.61
C THR A 294 22.48 1.95 -3.22
N LEU A 295 22.00 1.88 -1.97
CA LEU A 295 21.27 2.93 -1.26
C LEU A 295 22.01 4.29 -1.26
N ALA A 296 23.35 4.27 -1.24
CA ALA A 296 24.19 5.47 -1.28
C ALA A 296 24.22 6.10 -2.68
N ASP A 297 24.24 5.28 -3.72
CA ASP A 297 24.23 5.74 -5.11
C ASP A 297 22.87 6.33 -5.48
N VAL A 298 21.78 5.70 -5.03
CA VAL A 298 20.43 6.23 -5.17
C VAL A 298 20.28 7.59 -4.48
N LYS A 299 20.79 7.75 -3.25
CA LYS A 299 20.82 9.06 -2.56
C LYS A 299 21.60 10.12 -3.35
N ARG A 300 22.73 9.75 -3.97
CA ARG A 300 23.54 10.67 -4.78
C ARG A 300 22.78 11.11 -6.03
N ALA A 301 22.14 10.17 -6.73
CA ALA A 301 21.30 10.45 -7.89
C ALA A 301 20.13 11.40 -7.55
N GLN A 302 19.46 11.18 -6.41
CA GLN A 302 18.33 12.01 -6.00
C GLN A 302 18.72 13.45 -5.65
N ARG A 303 19.92 13.65 -5.05
CA ARG A 303 20.46 15.00 -4.79
C ARG A 303 20.79 15.75 -6.08
N GLN A 304 21.29 15.06 -7.10
CA GLN A 304 21.57 15.66 -8.41
C GLN A 304 20.28 16.09 -9.12
N THR A 305 19.23 15.25 -9.11
CA THR A 305 17.94 15.61 -9.70
C THR A 305 17.30 16.83 -9.02
N ASN A 306 17.32 16.88 -7.69
CA ASN A 306 16.77 18.03 -6.94
C ASN A 306 17.58 19.31 -7.17
N ALA A 307 18.90 19.22 -7.35
CA ALA A 307 19.75 20.38 -7.66
C ALA A 307 19.48 20.95 -9.06
N ILE A 308 19.21 20.09 -10.05
CA ILE A 308 18.86 20.50 -11.42
C ILE A 308 17.48 21.17 -11.45
N GLN A 309 16.49 20.64 -10.72
CA GLN A 309 15.15 21.24 -10.64
C GLN A 309 15.09 22.54 -9.82
N ALA A 310 16.05 22.77 -8.93
CA ALA A 310 16.13 23.98 -8.11
C ALA A 310 16.90 25.14 -8.78
N SER A 311 17.50 24.93 -9.96
CA SER A 311 18.20 26.00 -10.67
C SER A 311 17.20 26.83 -11.49
N PRO A 312 17.04 28.15 -11.23
CA PRO A 312 16.23 28.98 -12.10
C PRO A 312 16.91 29.04 -13.47
N ALA A 313 16.13 28.83 -14.54
CA ALA A 313 16.59 29.08 -15.89
C ALA A 313 17.06 30.54 -15.97
N SER A 314 18.35 30.78 -16.16
CA SER A 314 18.86 32.12 -16.46
C SER A 314 18.35 32.49 -17.85
N THR A 315 17.24 33.21 -17.93
CA THR A 315 16.87 33.96 -19.12
C THR A 315 17.90 35.06 -19.29
N ALA A 316 18.87 34.82 -20.18
CA ALA A 316 19.70 35.85 -20.75
C ALA A 316 18.80 36.79 -21.58
N HIS A 317 18.34 37.88 -20.97
CA HIS A 317 17.91 39.05 -21.73
C HIS A 317 19.15 39.90 -22.02
N THR A 318 19.72 39.69 -23.19
CA THR A 318 20.54 40.69 -23.88
C THR A 318 19.66 41.89 -24.22
N THR A 319 19.74 42.96 -23.44
CA THR A 319 19.36 44.30 -23.88
C THR A 319 20.47 44.81 -24.79
N ALA A 320 20.24 44.79 -26.11
CA ALA A 320 21.02 45.55 -27.06
C ALA A 320 20.46 46.98 -27.09
N GLU A 321 21.38 47.94 -27.02
CA GLU A 321 21.19 49.36 -27.25
C GLU A 321 20.69 49.64 -28.68
N GLU A 322 19.65 50.46 -28.80
CA GLU A 322 19.54 51.69 -29.63
C GLU A 322 18.12 52.27 -29.56
#